data_AF-A0A3M2T0U1-F1
#
_entry.id   AF-A0A3M2T0U1-F1
#
_cell.length_a   1.000
_cell.length_b   1.000
_cell.length_c   1.000
_cell.angle_alpha   90.00
_cell.angle_beta   90.00
_cell.angle_gamma   90.00
#
_symmetry.space_group_name_H-M   'P 1'
#
loop_
_entity.id
_entity.type
_entity.pdbx_description
1 polymer ?
#
loop_
_entity_poly.entity_id
_entity_poly.type
_entity_poly.pdbx_seq_one_letter_code
_entity_poly.pdbx_strand_id
1 'polypeptide(L)'
;MKCPFKAFSSKRCGSGGVQTTDHDDPPLSPSVKQTFSQPTLIPGFYGYFPTKFSIHFAGPSRDEKKTNSLLLATSENKKQHTPFYAVSFYKTLAKHRITLYSGPTSRSAPLGLAGNEKYFHPESILALPPPARAPAPKEAVEGKTTDTKATTQVERLKEHSSITTRRITFRAMVGHQAVETFELRSGNVLKDKTCNHTLVRIKRGGAAKSDSPGGEEEVIGTWTNEIRTSLKTKGQENGIPDTCKWGTFQFHGSGATGELGQYWTLMAVMTLLRMLEGQLRALDMVVQLGTAAGEIVSIGLDIAGV
;
A
#
# COMPACT_ATOMS: atom_id res chain seq x y z
N MET A 1 6.83 34.89 45.22
CA MET A 1 7.82 33.91 45.72
C MET A 1 8.28 33.05 44.54
N LYS A 2 9.62 32.98 44.34
CA LYS A 2 10.46 31.86 43.81
C LYS A 2 9.78 30.80 42.92
N CYS A 3 10.29 30.31 41.78
CA CYS A 3 11.46 30.48 40.93
C CYS A 3 11.24 29.55 39.69
N PRO A 4 12.09 29.56 38.65
CA PRO A 4 11.74 29.31 37.25
C PRO A 4 12.11 27.91 36.70
N PHE A 5 11.54 27.55 35.54
CA PHE A 5 12.07 26.47 34.69
C PHE A 5 13.13 27.00 33.71
N LYS A 6 14.36 26.51 33.86
CA LYS A 6 15.52 26.83 33.03
C LYS A 6 15.48 26.05 31.71
N ALA A 7 15.76 26.78 30.63
CA ALA A 7 16.28 26.25 29.38
C ALA A 7 17.73 25.74 29.58
N PHE A 8 18.10 24.67 28.90
CA PHE A 8 19.51 24.31 28.71
C PHE A 8 19.87 24.32 27.22
N SER A 9 20.84 25.17 26.93
CA SER A 9 21.55 25.32 25.67
C SER A 9 22.95 24.71 25.81
N SER A 10 23.40 24.13 24.69
CA SER A 10 24.78 23.96 24.22
C SER A 10 25.91 24.64 25.01
N LYS A 11 27.00 23.90 25.26
CA LYS A 11 28.37 24.32 24.89
C LYS A 11 29.39 23.17 24.94
N ARG A 12 30.32 23.23 23.98
CA ARG A 12 31.56 22.45 23.82
C ARG A 12 32.74 23.07 24.61
N CYS A 13 33.84 22.31 24.58
CA CYS A 13 35.26 22.59 24.90
C CYS A 13 35.66 22.17 26.33
N GLY A 14 36.77 21.46 26.56
CA GLY A 14 37.81 20.95 25.67
C GLY A 14 38.92 20.22 26.46
N SER A 15 39.65 19.36 25.72
CA SER A 15 41.09 19.08 25.78
C SER A 15 41.78 18.49 27.03
N GLY A 16 42.45 17.34 26.81
CA GLY A 16 43.67 16.94 27.52
C GLY A 16 44.02 15.45 27.31
N GLY A 17 45.19 15.15 26.72
CA GLY A 17 45.91 13.89 26.95
C GLY A 17 46.19 13.02 25.72
N VAL A 18 47.42 13.13 25.20
CA VAL A 18 48.04 12.28 24.18
C VAL A 18 48.41 10.91 24.77
N GLN A 19 48.13 9.82 24.05
CA GLN A 19 48.96 8.62 24.04
C GLN A 19 48.79 7.85 22.72
N THR A 20 49.91 7.66 22.03
CA THR A 20 50.10 6.89 20.80
C THR A 20 50.29 5.41 21.14
N THR A 21 49.47 4.54 20.57
CA THR A 21 49.82 3.14 20.24
C THR A 21 48.88 2.64 19.15
N ASP A 22 49.47 2.04 18.12
CA ASP A 22 48.83 1.35 17.00
C ASP A 22 47.65 0.47 17.41
N HIS A 23 46.52 0.63 16.74
CA HIS A 23 45.51 -0.42 16.67
C HIS A 23 44.67 -0.28 15.40
N ASP A 24 44.58 -1.41 14.69
CA ASP A 24 43.84 -1.66 13.46
C ASP A 24 42.53 -0.86 13.32
N ASP A 25 42.41 -0.17 12.19
CA ASP A 25 41.12 0.34 11.71
C ASP A 25 40.12 -0.82 11.64
N PRO A 26 38.99 -0.78 12.39
CA PRO A 26 37.95 -1.77 12.19
C PRO A 26 37.34 -1.55 10.80
N PRO A 27 37.05 -2.63 10.04
CA PRO A 27 36.48 -2.49 8.72
C PRO A 27 35.15 -1.75 8.84
N LEU A 28 35.02 -0.69 8.03
CA LEU A 28 33.78 0.02 7.75
C LEU A 28 32.64 -0.99 7.67
N SER A 29 31.79 -1.00 8.70
CA SER A 29 30.55 -1.77 8.72
C SER A 29 29.83 -1.51 7.40
N PRO A 30 29.53 -2.54 6.57
CA PRO A 30 28.78 -2.31 5.37
C PRO A 30 27.46 -1.68 5.80
N SER A 31 27.22 -0.44 5.35
CA SER A 31 25.92 0.19 5.51
C SER A 31 24.90 -0.79 4.92
N VAL A 32 24.19 -1.48 5.79
CA VAL A 32 23.09 -2.34 5.40
C VAL A 32 22.02 -1.37 4.93
N LYS A 33 22.10 -1.01 3.64
CA LYS A 33 20.95 -0.58 2.87
C LYS A 33 19.96 -1.70 3.05
N GLN A 34 19.09 -1.55 4.05
CA GLN A 34 18.01 -2.46 4.33
C GLN A 34 16.93 -2.19 3.27
N THR A 35 17.31 -2.48 2.02
CA THR A 35 16.43 -2.88 0.94
C THR A 35 15.49 -3.90 1.54
N PHE A 36 14.18 -3.71 1.33
CA PHE A 36 13.10 -4.63 1.71
C PHE A 36 13.66 -6.01 2.04
N SER A 37 13.75 -6.38 3.33
CA SER A 37 14.12 -7.73 3.73
C SER A 37 13.07 -8.65 3.11
N GLN A 38 13.40 -9.22 1.94
CA GLN A 38 12.43 -9.84 1.05
C GLN A 38 11.92 -11.10 1.74
N PRO A 39 10.64 -11.19 2.15
CA PRO A 39 10.08 -12.48 2.47
C PRO A 39 10.14 -13.32 1.19
N THR A 40 10.54 -14.58 1.34
CA THR A 40 10.54 -15.53 0.22
C THR A 40 9.09 -15.77 -0.20
N LEU A 41 8.68 -15.18 -1.31
CA LEU A 41 7.37 -15.38 -1.90
C LEU A 41 7.40 -16.69 -2.69
N ILE A 42 6.46 -17.60 -2.41
CA ILE A 42 6.42 -18.92 -3.06
C ILE A 42 6.15 -18.74 -4.56
N PRO A 43 7.06 -19.14 -5.46
CA PRO A 43 6.84 -19.02 -6.89
C PRO A 43 5.58 -19.75 -7.35
N GLY A 44 4.84 -19.18 -8.30
CA GLY A 44 3.71 -19.87 -8.94
C GLY A 44 2.40 -19.87 -8.16
N PHE A 45 2.37 -19.49 -6.88
CA PHE A 45 1.12 -19.29 -6.13
C PHE A 45 0.78 -17.81 -6.01
N TYR A 46 -0.33 -17.40 -6.62
CA TYR A 46 -0.79 -16.00 -6.61
C TYR A 46 -2.07 -15.80 -5.81
N GLY A 47 -2.57 -16.86 -5.18
CA GLY A 47 -3.87 -16.87 -4.52
C GLY A 47 -5.05 -16.95 -5.51
N TYR A 48 -6.23 -17.13 -4.94
CA TYR A 48 -7.54 -17.03 -5.58
C TYR A 48 -8.28 -15.81 -5.05
N PHE A 49 -8.79 -14.96 -5.95
CA PHE A 49 -9.60 -13.80 -5.58
C PHE A 49 -10.99 -13.93 -6.19
N PRO A 50 -12.05 -13.92 -5.38
CA PRO A 50 -13.42 -13.93 -5.88
C PRO A 50 -13.71 -12.71 -6.76
N THR A 51 -14.65 -12.85 -7.71
CA THR A 51 -15.08 -11.75 -8.61
C THR A 51 -15.55 -10.52 -7.83
N LYS A 52 -16.05 -10.71 -6.61
CA LYS A 52 -16.47 -9.63 -5.72
C LYS A 52 -16.03 -9.92 -4.30
N PHE A 53 -15.34 -8.97 -3.67
CA PHE A 53 -14.92 -9.07 -2.28
C PHE A 53 -14.90 -7.70 -1.62
N SER A 54 -14.87 -7.68 -0.30
CA SER A 54 -14.85 -6.48 0.51
C SER A 54 -13.60 -6.43 1.37
N ILE A 55 -13.15 -5.21 1.69
CA ILE A 55 -12.06 -4.99 2.64
C ILE A 55 -12.67 -4.50 3.94
N HIS A 56 -12.31 -5.16 5.04
CA HIS A 56 -12.79 -4.87 6.38
C HIS A 56 -11.61 -4.47 7.26
N PHE A 57 -11.80 -3.44 8.08
CA PHE A 57 -10.91 -3.16 9.19
C PHE A 57 -11.18 -4.17 10.31
N ALA A 58 -10.13 -4.83 10.78
CA ALA A 58 -10.18 -5.82 11.85
C ALA A 58 -9.53 -5.29 13.15
N GLY A 59 -9.27 -3.99 13.23
CA GLY A 59 -8.62 -3.36 14.37
C GLY A 59 -7.10 -3.23 14.25
N PRO A 60 -6.46 -2.58 15.24
CA PRO A 60 -5.02 -2.60 15.38
C PRO A 60 -4.53 -4.02 15.70
N SER A 61 -3.33 -4.37 15.22
CA SER A 61 -2.66 -5.60 15.56
C SER A 61 -2.38 -5.64 17.07
N ARG A 62 -2.72 -6.76 17.70
CA ARG A 62 -2.42 -6.99 19.12
C ARG A 62 -0.92 -7.10 19.38
N ASP A 63 -0.19 -7.62 18.40
CA ASP A 63 1.23 -7.92 18.54
C ASP A 63 2.12 -6.72 18.18
N GLU A 64 1.59 -5.76 17.39
CA GLU A 64 2.36 -4.63 16.87
C GLU A 64 1.55 -3.33 16.93
N LYS A 65 1.87 -2.44 17.89
CA LYS A 65 1.19 -1.15 18.12
C LYS A 65 1.10 -0.22 16.89
N LYS A 66 1.88 -0.47 15.86
CA LYS A 66 1.98 0.34 14.63
C LYS A 66 1.38 -0.34 13.41
N THR A 67 0.68 -1.45 13.59
CA THR A 67 0.14 -2.26 12.51
C THR A 67 -1.36 -2.28 12.61
N ASN A 68 -2.03 -1.94 11.51
CA ASN A 68 -3.47 -2.14 11.37
C ASN A 68 -3.73 -3.45 10.65
N SER A 69 -4.71 -4.21 11.13
CA SER A 69 -5.13 -5.47 10.53
C SER A 69 -6.37 -5.24 9.67
N LEU A 70 -6.33 -5.75 8.45
CA LEU A 70 -7.43 -5.74 7.49
C LEU A 70 -7.72 -7.17 7.04
N LEU A 71 -8.96 -7.40 6.61
CA LEU A 71 -9.41 -8.68 6.06
C LEU A 71 -10.03 -8.46 4.69
N LEU A 72 -9.67 -9.31 3.74
CA LEU A 72 -10.40 -9.50 2.49
C LEU A 72 -11.41 -10.61 2.73
N ALA A 73 -12.69 -10.30 2.53
CA ALA A 73 -13.79 -11.21 2.80
C ALA A 73 -14.84 -11.19 1.70
N THR A 74 -15.46 -12.34 1.45
CA THR A 74 -16.70 -12.42 0.67
C THR A 74 -17.91 -12.22 1.59
N SER A 75 -19.03 -11.78 1.02
CA SER A 75 -20.30 -11.68 1.72
C SER A 75 -21.32 -12.51 0.95
N GLU A 76 -21.62 -13.71 1.42
CA GLU A 76 -22.62 -14.56 0.77
C GLU A 76 -24.05 -14.15 1.13
N ASN A 77 -24.31 -13.66 2.35
CA ASN A 77 -25.68 -13.41 2.83
C ASN A 77 -25.87 -12.12 3.66
N LYS A 78 -25.16 -11.04 3.33
CA LYS A 78 -25.20 -9.71 3.99
C LYS A 78 -24.85 -9.68 5.49
N LYS A 79 -24.84 -10.82 6.19
CA LYS A 79 -24.60 -10.95 7.64
C LYS A 79 -23.35 -11.76 7.99
N GLN A 80 -22.94 -12.69 7.13
CA GLN A 80 -21.75 -13.51 7.34
C GLN A 80 -20.68 -13.12 6.33
N HIS A 81 -19.54 -12.68 6.87
CA HIS A 81 -18.34 -12.40 6.09
C HIS A 81 -17.38 -13.58 6.23
N THR A 82 -16.96 -14.15 5.10
CA THR A 82 -15.99 -15.25 5.10
C THR A 82 -14.63 -14.67 4.70
N PRO A 83 -13.72 -14.44 5.66
CA PRO A 83 -12.40 -13.91 5.36
C PRO A 83 -11.57 -14.98 4.63
N PHE A 84 -10.83 -14.56 3.61
CA PHE A 84 -9.97 -15.45 2.84
C PHE A 84 -8.51 -14.98 2.81
N TYR A 85 -8.24 -13.67 2.94
CA TYR A 85 -6.88 -13.16 3.17
C TYR A 85 -6.83 -12.14 4.30
N ALA A 86 -5.76 -12.20 5.08
CA ALA A 86 -5.35 -11.12 5.98
C ALA A 86 -4.45 -10.13 5.25
N VAL A 87 -4.52 -8.88 5.68
CA VAL A 87 -3.62 -7.81 5.25
C VAL A 87 -3.13 -7.07 6.49
N SER A 88 -1.82 -6.89 6.61
CA SER A 88 -1.24 -6.01 7.62
C SER A 88 -0.81 -4.71 6.98
N PHE A 89 -1.16 -3.60 7.62
CA PHE A 89 -0.72 -2.27 7.26
C PHE A 89 0.19 -1.70 8.35
N TYR A 90 1.50 -1.79 8.13
CA TYR A 90 2.50 -1.24 9.04
C TYR A 90 2.67 0.26 8.78
N LYS A 91 2.46 1.06 9.83
CA LYS A 91 2.45 2.52 9.79
C LYS A 91 3.58 3.08 10.66
N THR A 92 4.62 3.61 10.03
CA THR A 92 5.57 4.51 10.70
C THR A 92 5.65 5.82 9.94
N LEU A 93 6.09 6.88 10.63
CA LEU A 93 6.30 8.21 10.03
C LEU A 93 7.15 8.17 8.76
N ALA A 94 8.05 7.19 8.67
CA ALA A 94 9.08 7.14 7.65
C ALA A 94 8.85 6.00 6.64
N LYS A 95 8.35 4.83 7.09
CA LYS A 95 8.12 3.66 6.25
C LYS A 95 6.69 3.19 6.39
N HIS A 96 6.09 2.89 5.25
CA HIS A 96 4.83 2.19 5.22
C HIS A 96 4.96 0.93 4.39
N ARG A 97 4.33 -0.13 4.89
CA ARG A 97 4.40 -1.44 4.27
C ARG A 97 3.06 -2.12 4.40
N ILE A 98 2.54 -2.57 3.28
CA ILE A 98 1.42 -3.49 3.20
C ILE A 98 1.98 -4.90 3.01
N THR A 99 1.44 -5.85 3.74
CA THR A 99 1.64 -7.28 3.49
C THR A 99 0.29 -7.93 3.29
N LEU A 100 0.09 -8.57 2.15
CA LEU A 100 -1.02 -9.48 1.90
C LEU A 100 -0.55 -10.90 2.23
N TYR A 101 -1.30 -11.62 3.03
CA TYR A 101 -1.00 -12.99 3.44
C TYR A 101 -1.82 -13.99 2.63
N SER A 102 -1.29 -15.20 2.44
CA SER A 102 -1.90 -16.29 1.65
C SER A 102 -3.11 -16.97 2.32
N GLY A 103 -3.55 -16.47 3.48
CA GLY A 103 -4.69 -16.99 4.23
C GLY A 103 -5.28 -15.93 5.15
N PRO A 104 -6.35 -16.25 5.90
CA PRO A 104 -7.14 -15.28 6.67
C PRO A 104 -6.46 -14.79 7.95
N THR A 105 -5.20 -15.17 8.20
CA THR A 105 -4.43 -14.76 9.38
C THR A 105 -3.01 -14.34 8.97
N SER A 106 -2.39 -13.46 9.77
CA SER A 106 -1.00 -13.00 9.61
C SER A 106 0.05 -14.09 9.84
N ARG A 107 -0.35 -15.28 10.30
CA ARG A 107 0.52 -16.46 10.44
C ARG A 107 0.74 -17.19 9.11
N SER A 108 -0.09 -16.91 8.11
CA SER A 108 0.05 -17.48 6.76
C SER A 108 1.28 -16.91 6.05
N ALA A 109 1.77 -17.58 5.02
CA ALA A 109 2.90 -17.05 4.25
C ALA A 109 2.52 -15.71 3.57
N PRO A 110 3.45 -14.75 3.44
CA PRO A 110 3.20 -13.54 2.67
C PRO A 110 3.01 -13.90 1.19
N LEU A 111 1.98 -13.32 0.59
CA LEU A 111 1.62 -13.48 -0.81
C LEU A 111 2.09 -12.28 -1.65
N GLY A 112 2.10 -11.08 -1.07
CA GLY A 112 2.56 -9.88 -1.76
C GLY A 112 2.89 -8.76 -0.77
N LEU A 113 3.81 -7.90 -1.15
CA LEU A 113 4.18 -6.71 -0.40
C LEU A 113 3.98 -5.45 -1.22
N ALA A 114 3.66 -4.35 -0.55
CA ALA A 114 3.71 -3.03 -1.15
C ALA A 114 4.35 -2.02 -0.20
N GLY A 115 4.99 -1.01 -0.74
CA GLY A 115 5.60 0.07 0.04
C GLY A 115 6.21 1.15 -0.84
N ASN A 116 7.16 1.89 -0.26
CA ASN A 116 7.93 2.92 -0.96
C ASN A 116 9.40 2.53 -1.04
N GLU A 117 10.04 2.75 -2.20
CA GLU A 117 11.47 2.45 -2.40
C GLU A 117 12.37 3.44 -1.64
N LYS A 118 12.00 4.73 -1.62
CA LYS A 118 12.81 5.81 -1.04
C LYS A 118 11.98 6.76 -0.19
N TYR A 119 12.65 7.44 0.75
CA TYR A 119 12.05 8.42 1.65
C TYR A 119 11.69 9.75 0.96
N PHE A 120 12.59 10.29 0.13
CA PHE A 120 12.45 11.63 -0.46
C PHE A 120 11.74 11.66 -1.82
N HIS A 121 11.76 10.54 -2.55
CA HIS A 121 10.99 10.32 -3.77
C HIS A 121 10.28 8.99 -3.64
N PRO A 122 9.12 8.95 -2.95
CA PRO A 122 8.43 7.71 -2.68
C PRO A 122 7.82 7.16 -3.97
N GLU A 123 8.62 6.42 -4.73
CA GLU A 123 8.11 5.56 -5.78
C GLU A 123 7.43 4.36 -5.12
N SER A 124 6.16 4.16 -5.47
CA SER A 124 5.37 3.05 -4.95
C SER A 124 5.83 1.76 -5.62
N ILE A 125 6.19 0.77 -4.83
CA ILE A 125 6.64 -0.53 -5.32
C ILE A 125 5.76 -1.66 -4.81
N LEU A 126 5.61 -2.69 -5.63
CA LEU A 126 5.02 -3.97 -5.28
C LEU A 126 6.11 -5.04 -5.35
N ALA A 127 6.19 -5.93 -4.36
CA ALA A 127 7.02 -7.12 -4.41
C ALA A 127 6.11 -8.34 -4.49
N LEU A 128 6.20 -9.09 -5.59
CA LEU A 128 5.30 -10.20 -5.94
C LEU A 128 6.09 -11.49 -6.21
N PRO A 129 5.46 -12.68 -6.07
CA PRO A 129 6.08 -13.92 -6.52
C PRO A 129 6.37 -13.82 -8.01
N PRO A 130 7.49 -14.37 -8.50
CA PRO A 130 7.79 -14.32 -9.92
C PRO A 130 6.71 -15.06 -10.73
N PRO A 131 6.35 -14.57 -11.94
CA PRO A 131 5.40 -15.21 -12.82
C PRO A 131 5.91 -16.60 -13.19
N ALA A 132 5.01 -17.57 -13.27
CA ALA A 132 5.34 -18.99 -13.40
C ALA A 132 6.13 -19.31 -14.68
N ARG A 133 6.03 -18.42 -15.67
CA ARG A 133 6.86 -18.37 -16.87
C ARG A 133 7.21 -16.92 -17.15
N ALA A 134 8.26 -16.41 -16.52
CA ALA A 134 8.85 -15.16 -16.96
C ALA A 134 9.44 -15.37 -18.38
N PRO A 135 9.23 -14.46 -19.35
CA PRO A 135 10.10 -14.45 -20.53
C PRO A 135 11.54 -14.32 -20.03
N ALA A 136 12.44 -15.15 -20.56
CA ALA A 136 13.85 -15.12 -20.18
C ALA A 136 14.37 -13.67 -20.22
N PRO A 137 15.12 -13.21 -19.21
CA PRO A 137 15.62 -11.85 -19.17
C PRO A 137 16.46 -11.60 -20.42
N LYS A 138 15.91 -10.84 -21.38
CA LYS A 138 16.71 -10.19 -22.41
C LYS A 138 17.47 -9.10 -21.66
N GLU A 139 18.80 -9.21 -21.61
CA GLU A 139 19.73 -8.39 -20.83
C GLU A 139 20.02 -8.89 -19.40
N ALA A 140 20.38 -10.16 -19.26
CA ALA A 140 21.44 -10.50 -18.31
C ALA A 140 22.79 -10.14 -18.98
N VAL A 141 23.31 -8.96 -18.66
CA VAL A 141 24.69 -8.57 -18.97
C VAL A 141 25.62 -9.68 -18.46
N GLU A 142 26.49 -10.16 -19.35
CA GLU A 142 27.43 -11.25 -19.11
C GLU A 142 28.20 -11.08 -17.80
N GLY A 143 28.29 -12.18 -17.04
CA GLY A 143 29.31 -12.33 -15.99
C GLY A 143 28.81 -12.24 -14.54
N LYS A 144 27.82 -13.07 -14.14
CA LYS A 144 27.86 -13.63 -12.78
C LYS A 144 27.06 -14.92 -12.65
N THR A 145 27.74 -15.89 -12.04
CA THR A 145 27.37 -17.27 -11.78
C THR A 145 25.99 -17.48 -11.17
N THR A 146 25.37 -18.56 -11.64
CA THR A 146 24.15 -19.23 -11.21
C THR A 146 24.00 -19.34 -9.69
N ASP A 147 23.04 -18.60 -9.15
CA ASP A 147 22.27 -19.00 -7.98
C ASP A 147 20.79 -18.81 -8.38
N THR A 148 20.11 -19.91 -8.72
CA THR A 148 18.69 -19.97 -9.12
C THR A 148 17.77 -19.75 -7.91
N LYS A 149 18.03 -18.69 -7.15
CA LYS A 149 17.14 -18.21 -6.10
C LYS A 149 16.00 -17.49 -6.82
N ALA A 150 14.77 -18.01 -6.74
CA ALA A 150 13.60 -17.39 -7.33
C ALA A 150 13.47 -15.93 -6.82
N THR A 151 13.96 -14.98 -7.61
CA THR A 151 14.05 -13.59 -7.19
C THR A 151 12.65 -12.99 -7.24
N THR A 152 12.18 -12.51 -6.09
CA THR A 152 10.97 -11.70 -5.98
C THR A 152 10.95 -10.62 -7.06
N GLN A 153 9.84 -10.53 -7.81
CA GLN A 153 9.68 -9.50 -8.81
C GLN A 153 9.27 -8.20 -8.13
N VAL A 154 9.99 -7.12 -8.41
CA VAL A 154 9.67 -5.78 -7.92
C VAL A 154 9.08 -4.97 -9.07
N GLU A 155 7.81 -4.62 -8.94
CA GLU A 155 7.09 -3.78 -9.88
C GLU A 155 7.00 -2.36 -9.37
N ARG A 156 7.32 -1.39 -10.22
CA ARG A 156 7.23 0.04 -9.92
C ARG A 156 5.94 0.61 -10.47
N LEU A 157 5.14 1.20 -9.59
CA LEU A 157 3.87 1.83 -9.94
C LEU A 157 4.12 3.28 -10.37
N LYS A 158 3.59 3.66 -11.53
CA LYS A 158 3.62 5.06 -11.98
C LYS A 158 2.40 5.78 -11.44
N GLU A 159 2.62 6.72 -10.54
CA GLU A 159 1.55 7.50 -9.92
C GLU A 159 1.47 8.88 -10.56
N HIS A 160 0.28 9.21 -11.07
CA HIS A 160 -0.07 10.52 -11.59
C HIS A 160 -1.24 11.06 -10.77
N SER A 161 -0.98 12.04 -9.91
CA SER A 161 -2.00 12.71 -9.11
C SER A 161 -2.19 14.15 -9.54
N SER A 162 -3.44 14.57 -9.70
CA SER A 162 -3.87 15.96 -9.74
C SER A 162 -4.64 16.30 -8.47
N ILE A 163 -5.05 17.56 -8.31
CA ILE A 163 -5.90 18.01 -7.20
C ILE A 163 -7.23 17.22 -7.15
N THR A 164 -7.73 16.77 -8.30
CA THR A 164 -9.09 16.20 -8.41
C THR A 164 -9.13 14.74 -8.77
N THR A 165 -8.02 14.18 -9.26
CA THR A 165 -7.94 12.81 -9.78
C THR A 165 -6.60 12.17 -9.43
N ARG A 166 -6.61 10.86 -9.23
CA ARG A 166 -5.42 10.04 -9.01
C ARG A 166 -5.45 8.89 -10.00
N ARG A 167 -4.31 8.62 -10.63
CA ARG A 167 -4.12 7.53 -11.58
C ARG A 167 -2.87 6.76 -11.19
N ILE A 168 -3.00 5.44 -11.14
CA ILE A 168 -1.87 4.54 -10.92
C ILE A 168 -1.79 3.62 -12.13
N THR A 169 -0.67 3.65 -12.84
CA THR A 169 -0.42 2.82 -14.01
C THR A 169 0.56 1.70 -13.66
N PHE A 170 0.25 0.49 -14.10
CA PHE A 170 1.10 -0.69 -13.93
C PHE A 170 1.08 -1.57 -15.17
N ARG A 171 2.07 -2.46 -15.28
CA ARG A 171 2.17 -3.43 -16.37
C ARG A 171 2.17 -4.83 -15.79
N ALA A 172 1.39 -5.73 -16.38
CA ALA A 172 1.29 -7.11 -15.92
C ALA A 172 1.32 -8.08 -17.09
N MET A 173 1.85 -9.28 -16.83
CA MET A 173 1.69 -10.41 -17.72
C MET A 173 0.21 -10.84 -17.72
N VAL A 174 -0.36 -10.95 -18.91
CA VAL A 174 -1.72 -11.43 -19.18
C VAL A 174 -1.62 -12.79 -19.85
N GLY A 175 -2.28 -13.79 -19.25
CA GLY A 175 -2.20 -15.18 -19.70
C GLY A 175 -0.75 -15.66 -19.79
N HIS A 176 -0.36 -16.18 -20.95
CA HIS A 176 0.97 -16.75 -21.18
C HIS A 176 1.90 -15.94 -22.08
N GLN A 177 1.46 -14.80 -22.64
CA GLN A 177 2.12 -14.26 -23.84
C GLN A 177 2.29 -12.74 -23.92
N ALA A 178 1.47 -11.93 -23.24
CA ALA A 178 1.49 -10.47 -23.42
C ALA A 178 1.73 -9.70 -22.11
N VAL A 179 2.58 -8.66 -22.18
CA VAL A 179 2.63 -7.64 -21.14
C VAL A 179 1.70 -6.51 -21.54
N GLU A 180 0.64 -6.32 -20.76
CA GLU A 180 -0.35 -5.27 -21.00
C GLU A 180 -0.25 -4.15 -19.97
N THR A 181 -0.88 -3.01 -20.28
CA THR A 181 -0.90 -1.84 -19.40
C THR A 181 -2.28 -1.67 -18.78
N PHE A 182 -2.29 -1.38 -17.49
CA PHE A 182 -3.50 -1.19 -16.69
C PHE A 182 -3.43 0.13 -15.94
N GLU A 183 -4.60 0.73 -15.72
CA GLU A 183 -4.73 1.96 -14.97
C GLU A 183 -5.81 1.83 -13.90
N LEU A 184 -5.46 2.11 -12.64
CA LEU A 184 -6.41 2.36 -11.58
C LEU A 184 -6.65 3.87 -11.51
N ARG A 185 -7.87 4.31 -11.85
CA ARG A 185 -8.29 5.70 -11.93
C ARG A 185 -9.23 6.03 -10.78
N SER A 186 -9.03 7.14 -10.08
CA SER A 186 -10.03 7.67 -9.17
C SER A 186 -11.08 8.47 -9.94
N GLY A 187 -12.32 8.44 -9.48
CA GLY A 187 -13.34 9.42 -9.85
C GLY A 187 -12.88 10.84 -9.49
N ASN A 188 -13.53 11.84 -10.09
CA ASN A 188 -13.29 13.24 -9.76
C ASN A 188 -13.78 13.50 -8.33
N VAL A 189 -12.87 13.76 -7.40
CA VAL A 189 -13.18 13.89 -5.96
C VAL A 189 -14.15 15.04 -5.66
N LEU A 190 -14.22 16.07 -6.52
CA LEU A 190 -15.14 17.20 -6.36
C LEU A 190 -16.56 16.89 -6.86
N LYS A 191 -16.71 15.96 -7.81
CA LYS A 191 -18.01 15.62 -8.43
C LYS A 191 -18.58 14.32 -7.88
N ASP A 192 -17.72 13.35 -7.57
CA ASP A 192 -18.09 12.03 -7.09
C ASP A 192 -18.09 11.98 -5.57
N LYS A 193 -19.30 12.06 -4.99
CA LYS A 193 -19.52 11.96 -3.54
C LYS A 193 -19.06 10.59 -2.98
N THR A 194 -18.98 9.55 -3.83
CA THR A 194 -18.66 8.18 -3.43
C THR A 194 -17.18 7.78 -3.60
N CYS A 195 -16.33 8.66 -4.15
CA CYS A 195 -14.89 8.38 -4.35
C CYS A 195 -14.64 6.99 -4.97
N ASN A 196 -15.36 6.64 -6.02
CA ASN A 196 -15.21 5.35 -6.68
C ASN A 196 -13.92 5.32 -7.50
N HIS A 197 -13.31 4.14 -7.63
CA HIS A 197 -12.14 3.95 -8.49
C HIS A 197 -12.44 2.89 -9.53
N THR A 198 -11.92 3.08 -10.75
CA THR A 198 -12.10 2.14 -11.86
C THR A 198 -10.75 1.58 -12.27
N LEU A 199 -10.70 0.26 -12.46
CA LEU A 199 -9.55 -0.43 -13.01
C LEU A 199 -9.81 -0.65 -14.50
N VAL A 200 -8.89 -0.17 -15.33
CA VAL A 200 -9.03 -0.12 -16.79
C VAL A 200 -7.87 -0.88 -17.43
N ARG A 201 -8.18 -1.74 -18.40
CA ARG A 201 -7.24 -2.36 -19.33
C ARG A 201 -7.05 -1.45 -20.53
N ILE A 202 -5.81 -1.19 -20.92
CA ILE A 202 -5.49 -0.42 -22.12
C ILE A 202 -4.94 -1.37 -23.18
N LYS A 203 -5.78 -1.73 -24.16
CA LYS A 203 -5.35 -2.52 -25.32
C LYS A 203 -4.74 -1.58 -26.34
N ARG A 204 -3.45 -1.76 -26.63
CA ARG A 204 -2.84 -1.10 -27.80
C ARG A 204 -3.28 -1.86 -29.05
N GLY A 205 -4.30 -1.34 -29.72
CA GLY A 205 -4.68 -1.79 -31.06
C GLY A 205 -3.56 -1.45 -32.06
N GLY A 206 -3.26 -2.38 -32.98
CA GLY A 206 -2.32 -2.17 -34.07
C GLY A 206 -2.75 -1.03 -35.01
N ALA A 207 -1.77 -0.31 -35.54
CA ALA A 207 -1.90 0.68 -36.63
C ALA A 207 -3.08 1.66 -36.51
N ALA A 208 -3.27 2.32 -35.36
CA ALA A 208 -4.09 3.52 -35.29
C ALA A 208 -3.30 4.72 -35.84
N LYS A 209 -3.86 5.37 -36.88
CA LYS A 209 -3.34 6.62 -37.48
C LYS A 209 -3.20 7.71 -36.42
N SER A 210 -2.19 8.56 -36.62
CA SER A 210 -1.44 9.36 -35.66
C SER A 210 -2.17 10.40 -34.78
N ASP A 211 -3.49 10.57 -34.80
CA ASP A 211 -4.09 11.76 -34.16
C ASP A 211 -5.34 11.50 -33.31
N SER A 212 -5.49 10.28 -32.77
CA SER A 212 -6.47 10.01 -31.72
C SER A 212 -5.85 9.14 -30.63
N PRO A 213 -5.78 9.59 -29.36
CA PRO A 213 -5.16 8.83 -28.27
C PRO A 213 -6.04 7.66 -27.78
N GLY A 214 -6.86 7.08 -28.65
CA GLY A 214 -7.86 6.06 -28.34
C GLY A 214 -7.36 4.65 -28.57
N GLY A 215 -6.62 4.09 -27.62
CA GLY A 215 -6.56 2.63 -27.49
C GLY A 215 -7.93 2.10 -27.06
N GLU A 216 -8.25 0.85 -27.38
CA GLU A 216 -9.45 0.21 -26.83
C GLU A 216 -9.30 0.09 -25.31
N GLU A 217 -10.18 0.76 -24.58
CA GLU A 217 -10.22 0.70 -23.12
C GLU A 217 -11.34 -0.23 -22.65
N GLU A 218 -11.03 -1.08 -21.67
CA GLU A 218 -12.01 -1.97 -21.05
C GLU A 218 -12.01 -1.76 -19.53
N VAL A 219 -13.17 -1.49 -18.93
CA VAL A 219 -13.31 -1.45 -17.47
C VAL A 219 -13.39 -2.87 -16.95
N ILE A 220 -12.34 -3.27 -16.23
CA ILE A 220 -12.16 -4.65 -15.73
C ILE A 220 -12.33 -4.76 -14.21
N GLY A 221 -12.55 -3.64 -13.52
CA GLY A 221 -12.84 -3.65 -12.10
C GLY A 221 -13.30 -2.29 -11.58
N THR A 222 -14.01 -2.32 -10.44
CA THR A 222 -14.47 -1.12 -9.73
C THR A 222 -14.28 -1.28 -8.23
N TRP A 223 -13.78 -0.23 -7.60
CA TRP A 223 -13.74 -0.07 -6.16
C TRP A 223 -14.78 0.96 -5.72
N THR A 224 -15.63 0.58 -4.78
CA THR A 224 -16.61 1.45 -4.14
C THR A 224 -16.22 1.71 -2.71
N ASN A 225 -16.00 2.97 -2.33
CA ASN A 225 -15.64 3.35 -0.97
C ASN A 225 -16.88 3.44 -0.08
N GLU A 226 -16.88 2.72 1.03
CA GLU A 226 -18.00 2.64 1.98
C GLU A 226 -17.62 3.16 3.38
N ILE A 227 -16.39 3.65 3.57
CA ILE A 227 -15.89 4.20 4.85
C ILE A 227 -16.74 5.40 5.28
N ARG A 228 -16.99 6.34 4.35
CA ARG A 228 -17.70 7.59 4.65
C ARG A 228 -19.15 7.37 5.06
N THR A 229 -19.82 6.40 4.45
CA THR A 229 -21.20 6.05 4.79
C THR A 229 -21.25 5.49 6.21
N SER A 230 -20.32 4.60 6.55
CA SER A 230 -20.25 3.94 7.86
C SER A 230 -19.99 4.91 9.02
N LEU A 231 -19.18 5.96 8.81
CA LEU A 231 -18.92 6.98 9.83
C LEU A 231 -20.13 7.89 10.10
N LYS A 232 -20.93 8.22 9.07
CA LYS A 232 -22.10 9.10 9.22
C LYS A 232 -23.25 8.45 9.97
N THR A 233 -23.46 7.14 9.82
CA THR A 233 -24.64 6.46 10.36
C THR A 233 -24.56 6.22 11.87
N LYS A 234 -23.36 6.27 12.48
CA LYS A 234 -23.19 5.89 13.88
C LYS A 234 -23.10 7.03 14.89
N GLY A 235 -23.15 8.30 14.46
CA GLY A 235 -23.09 9.45 15.38
C GLY A 235 -21.89 9.41 16.34
N GLN A 236 -20.84 8.68 15.96
CA GLN A 236 -19.76 8.33 16.87
C GLN A 236 -18.65 9.38 16.73
N GLU A 237 -18.82 10.46 17.49
CA GLU A 237 -17.76 11.21 18.19
C GLU A 237 -16.32 11.00 17.73
N ASN A 238 -15.78 9.86 18.17
CA ASN A 238 -14.36 9.62 18.28
C ASN A 238 -14.09 8.12 18.04
N GLY A 239 -13.71 7.77 16.81
CA GLY A 239 -13.10 6.45 16.51
C GLY A 239 -13.61 5.77 15.25
N ILE A 240 -12.71 5.06 14.58
CA ILE A 240 -13.06 4.10 13.52
C ILE A 240 -13.70 2.88 14.23
N PRO A 241 -14.91 2.43 13.85
CA PRO A 241 -15.53 1.27 14.47
C PRO A 241 -14.62 0.03 14.36
N ASP A 242 -14.54 -0.77 15.42
CA ASP A 242 -13.67 -1.97 15.53
C ASP A 242 -13.83 -2.96 14.36
N THR A 243 -14.99 -2.94 13.68
CA THR A 243 -15.22 -3.64 12.42
C THR A 243 -15.94 -2.72 11.43
N CYS A 244 -15.19 -2.01 10.59
CA CYS A 244 -15.75 -1.16 9.53
C CYS A 244 -15.45 -1.76 8.17
N LYS A 245 -16.50 -1.97 7.36
CA LYS A 245 -16.33 -2.25 5.93
C LYS A 245 -15.79 -0.99 5.25
N TRP A 246 -14.67 -1.11 4.57
CA TRP A 246 -14.05 0.02 3.88
C TRP A 246 -14.54 0.20 2.46
N GLY A 247 -14.90 -0.90 1.82
CA GLY A 247 -15.41 -0.85 0.48
C GLY A 247 -15.43 -2.22 -0.15
N THR A 248 -15.95 -2.23 -1.37
CA THR A 248 -16.14 -3.43 -2.17
C THR A 248 -15.35 -3.27 -3.46
N PHE A 249 -14.56 -4.29 -3.78
CA PHE A 249 -13.98 -4.45 -5.10
C PHE A 249 -14.80 -5.46 -5.90
N GLN A 250 -15.07 -5.14 -7.16
CA GLN A 250 -15.77 -6.01 -8.08
C GLN A 250 -15.03 -6.02 -9.42
N PHE A 251 -14.63 -7.21 -9.87
CA PHE A 251 -14.10 -7.45 -11.20
C PHE A 251 -15.23 -7.44 -12.24
N HIS A 252 -14.90 -7.01 -13.46
CA HIS A 252 -15.79 -6.94 -14.62
C HIS A 252 -15.09 -7.46 -15.87
N GLY A 253 -15.85 -7.80 -16.91
CA GLY A 253 -15.31 -8.19 -18.22
C GLY A 253 -14.23 -9.26 -18.11
N SER A 254 -13.11 -9.06 -18.82
CA SER A 254 -11.94 -9.97 -18.78
C SER A 254 -11.31 -10.10 -17.38
N GLY A 255 -11.51 -9.13 -16.48
CA GLY A 255 -11.10 -9.23 -15.09
C GLY A 255 -11.92 -10.22 -14.27
N ALA A 256 -13.19 -10.45 -14.64
CA ALA A 256 -14.10 -11.37 -13.94
C ALA A 256 -14.05 -12.80 -14.47
N THR A 257 -13.70 -12.99 -15.75
CA THR A 257 -13.66 -14.31 -16.41
C THR A 257 -12.42 -15.12 -16.06
N GLY A 258 -11.38 -14.47 -15.53
CA GLY A 258 -10.09 -15.10 -15.23
C GLY A 258 -9.12 -15.14 -16.42
N GLU A 259 -9.53 -14.62 -17.59
CA GLU A 259 -8.69 -14.54 -18.80
C GLU A 259 -7.36 -13.81 -18.58
N LEU A 260 -7.35 -12.82 -17.68
CA LEU A 260 -6.15 -12.04 -17.39
C LEU A 260 -5.11 -12.82 -16.56
N GLY A 261 -5.51 -13.92 -15.93
CA GLY A 261 -4.63 -14.79 -15.17
C GLY A 261 -4.38 -14.33 -13.73
N GLN A 262 -3.95 -15.26 -12.88
CA GLN A 262 -3.85 -15.06 -11.44
C GLN A 262 -2.75 -14.05 -11.03
N TYR A 263 -1.64 -13.98 -11.78
CA TYR A 263 -0.56 -13.00 -11.51
C TYR A 263 -1.07 -11.57 -11.68
N TRP A 264 -1.80 -11.30 -12.76
CA TRP A 264 -2.46 -10.01 -12.97
C TRP A 264 -3.44 -9.71 -11.83
N THR A 265 -4.25 -10.69 -11.42
CA THR A 265 -5.24 -10.50 -10.34
C THR A 265 -4.56 -10.07 -9.04
N LEU A 266 -3.47 -10.75 -8.65
CA LEU A 266 -2.68 -10.38 -7.48
C LEU A 266 -2.12 -8.96 -7.60
N MET A 267 -1.58 -8.59 -8.76
CA MET A 267 -1.05 -7.25 -9.00
C MET A 267 -2.13 -6.17 -8.90
N ALA A 268 -3.32 -6.43 -9.43
CA ALA A 268 -4.48 -5.54 -9.34
C ALA A 268 -4.91 -5.33 -7.88
N VAL A 269 -5.00 -6.40 -7.09
CA VAL A 269 -5.35 -6.34 -5.67
C VAL A 269 -4.28 -5.59 -4.86
N MET A 270 -3.01 -5.88 -5.09
CA MET A 270 -1.91 -5.18 -4.41
C MET A 270 -1.85 -3.69 -4.77
N THR A 271 -2.14 -3.34 -6.02
CA THR A 271 -2.26 -1.94 -6.47
C THR A 271 -3.43 -1.23 -5.77
N LEU A 272 -4.59 -1.89 -5.65
CA LEU A 272 -5.72 -1.38 -4.89
C LEU A 272 -5.36 -1.12 -3.43
N LEU A 273 -4.71 -2.09 -2.76
CA LEU A 273 -4.29 -1.93 -1.37
C LEU A 273 -3.31 -0.76 -1.19
N ARG A 274 -2.35 -0.60 -2.10
CA ARG A 274 -1.41 0.54 -2.10
C ARG A 274 -2.13 1.88 -2.25
N MET A 275 -3.17 1.93 -3.07
CA MET A 275 -4.01 3.13 -3.20
C MET A 275 -4.72 3.46 -1.88
N LEU A 276 -5.33 2.46 -1.24
CA LEU A 276 -6.10 2.62 0.00
C LEU A 276 -5.25 3.10 1.17
N GLU A 277 -3.99 2.68 1.23
CA GLU A 277 -3.03 3.21 2.19
C GLU A 277 -2.93 4.75 2.11
N GLY A 278 -2.95 5.33 0.91
CA GLY A 278 -2.95 6.79 0.77
C GLY A 278 -4.18 7.43 1.41
N GLN A 279 -5.35 6.80 1.24
CA GLN A 279 -6.61 7.27 1.84
C GLN A 279 -6.60 7.15 3.37
N LEU A 280 -6.02 6.08 3.91
CA LEU A 280 -5.88 5.90 5.36
C LEU A 280 -5.03 6.98 6.01
N ARG A 281 -3.92 7.34 5.37
CA ARG A 281 -3.05 8.41 5.89
C ARG A 281 -3.81 9.73 5.95
N ALA A 282 -4.56 10.05 4.89
CA ALA A 282 -5.37 11.26 4.87
C ALA A 282 -6.44 11.25 5.97
N LEU A 283 -7.14 10.12 6.16
CA LEU A 283 -8.14 9.98 7.22
C LEU A 283 -7.52 10.15 8.62
N ASP A 284 -6.39 9.50 8.85
CA ASP A 284 -5.69 9.54 10.13
C ASP A 284 -5.14 10.94 10.46
N MET A 285 -4.61 11.67 9.47
CA MET A 285 -4.22 13.07 9.64
C MET A 285 -5.42 13.95 10.00
N VAL A 286 -6.56 13.76 9.33
CA VAL A 286 -7.80 14.52 9.62
C VAL A 286 -8.28 14.25 11.04
N VAL A 287 -8.26 12.98 11.48
CA VAL A 287 -8.62 12.63 12.87
C VAL A 287 -7.66 13.27 13.86
N GLN A 288 -6.34 13.18 13.64
CA GLN A 288 -5.35 13.80 14.53
C GLN A 288 -5.47 15.32 14.60
N LEU A 289 -5.71 15.99 13.46
CA LEU A 289 -5.96 17.43 13.40
C LEU A 289 -7.25 17.80 14.14
N GLY A 290 -8.31 17.00 13.99
CA GLY A 290 -9.57 17.18 14.70
C GLY A 290 -9.42 17.02 16.22
N THR A 291 -8.72 15.98 16.67
CA THR A 291 -8.43 15.76 18.10
C THR A 291 -7.56 16.86 18.68
N ALA A 292 -6.49 17.27 18.00
CA ALA A 292 -5.63 18.36 18.44
C ALA A 292 -6.39 19.70 18.50
N ALA A 293 -7.27 19.98 17.53
CA ALA A 293 -8.12 21.16 17.55
C ALA A 293 -9.13 21.12 18.71
N GLY A 294 -9.70 19.95 19.01
CA GLY A 294 -10.58 19.74 20.15
C GLY A 294 -9.87 19.93 21.50
N GLU A 295 -8.64 19.44 21.63
CA GLU A 295 -7.80 19.66 22.81
C GLU A 295 -7.46 21.14 23.01
N ILE A 296 -7.15 21.88 21.94
CA ILE A 296 -6.90 23.33 21.99
C ILE A 296 -8.15 24.10 22.44
N VAL A 297 -9.34 23.72 21.98
CA VAL A 297 -10.60 24.35 22.40
C VAL A 297 -10.94 24.02 23.85
N SER A 298 -10.68 22.80 24.32
CA SER A 298 -10.86 22.42 25.72
C SER A 298 -9.93 23.20 26.65
N ILE A 299 -8.66 23.37 26.26
CA ILE A 299 -7.69 24.17 27.02
C ILE A 299 -8.08 25.66 27.01
N GLY A 300 -8.66 26.17 25.92
CA GLY A 300 -9.14 27.56 25.83
C GLY A 300 -10.37 27.86 26.70
N LEU A 301 -11.26 26.87 26.88
CA LEU A 301 -12.44 26.98 27.74
C LEU A 301 -12.10 26.91 29.23
N ASP A 302 -11.12 26.10 29.62
CA ASP A 302 -10.65 26.03 31.02
C ASP A 302 -9.89 27.30 31.44
N ILE A 303 -9.29 28.04 30.51
CA ILE A 303 -8.59 29.31 30.78
C ILE A 303 -9.56 30.51 30.87
N ALA A 304 -10.72 30.43 30.21
CA ALA A 304 -11.74 31.50 30.24
C ALA A 304 -12.72 31.38 31.44
N GLY A 305 -12.59 30.33 32.26
CA GLY A 305 -13.43 30.05 33.42
C GLY A 305 -12.81 30.40 34.79
N VAL A 306 -11.72 31.17 34.84
CA VAL A 306 -11.09 31.68 36.08
C VAL A 306 -11.24 33.19 36.18
#